data_AF-A0A970BCK0-F1
#
_entry.id   AF-A0A970BCK0-F1
#
_cell.length_a   1.000
_cell.length_b   1.000
_cell.length_c   1.000
_cell.angle_alpha   90.00
_cell.angle_beta   90.00
_cell.angle_gamma   90.00
#
_symmetry.space_group_name_H-M   'P 1'
#
loop_
_entity.id
_entity.type
_entity.pdbx_description
1 polymer ?
#
loop_
_entity_poly.entity_id
_entity_poly.type
_entity_poly.pdbx_seq_one_letter_code
_entity_poly.pdbx_strand_id
1 'polypeptide(L)'
;MKRIFLLLIFLTGCQLWPGTQEQPIPTAIIPAVLPADPTVTPTAGIAATAVPQPPLEIHLTNQLVGDTAVDRPAQAAYQLVGRGIAEVALVAGQVEADGRQRVLAWETLPGPWPDGVHDGEIRWPPQAVYLSDYAENGDFALAQPGATGTTAVSGQYTFAAGGEPVAVTLLFDVTGQLTQIQAAQDIRPRFGDQFQPERCYYRDGLVCEPGPLLQFDETGQLQFAVRPLPDGRYALGLYAADQNGASTEAFTELTVADNRLVDGRIYRDSALRFQFIVPPRWLPPRAEASSVIVDSTQGNGQIRLTILPDLPRQSTAVSLQQEALNRFGQVDILHEGERLVGGMKALETAYGYTDESGREHSGIFYTFISNEGAGYVLDVDGLRKNEAALVETAVTLADSWQFLQAQTEPGPDWWPATEFAGYTLAYPPNFSARQTGDWLRLSSGPQTFLALRLYPDGDPARTIDDLANEAGRGMAKFQVTPPAPISLDDFTWQRSDFSYESGDGRPITGFLMARRDGEQILTAWAEAPTVQFAQMDTAVFLTILADIER
;
A
#
# COMPACT_ATOMS: atom_id res chain seq x y z
N MET A 1 47.68 -33.51 -23.64
CA MET A 1 48.36 -34.76 -23.22
C MET A 1 47.36 -35.65 -22.46
N LYS A 2 47.60 -36.96 -22.34
CA LYS A 2 46.76 -37.92 -21.58
C LYS A 2 47.62 -38.72 -20.58
N ARG A 3 47.11 -38.95 -19.37
CA ARG A 3 47.43 -39.97 -18.33
C ARG A 3 46.46 -39.69 -17.16
N ILE A 4 45.62 -40.57 -16.62
CA ILE A 4 45.51 -42.04 -16.49
C ILE A 4 46.35 -42.66 -15.36
N PHE A 5 45.66 -43.00 -14.27
CA PHE A 5 45.76 -44.16 -13.36
C PHE A 5 44.29 -44.42 -12.86
N LEU A 6 43.64 -45.59 -12.81
CA LEU A 6 43.93 -47.00 -12.43
C LEU A 6 44.19 -47.19 -10.91
N LEU A 7 43.71 -48.22 -10.17
CA LEU A 7 42.75 -49.36 -10.33
C LEU A 7 42.50 -49.95 -8.88
N LEU A 8 41.54 -50.78 -8.41
CA LEU A 8 40.49 -51.77 -8.82
C LEU A 8 39.10 -51.40 -8.19
N ILE A 9 37.91 -52.06 -8.30
CA ILE A 9 37.36 -53.38 -8.77
C ILE A 9 37.28 -54.56 -7.76
N PHE A 10 36.09 -54.88 -7.19
CA PHE A 10 35.49 -56.23 -6.88
C PHE A 10 34.00 -55.99 -6.43
N LEU A 11 32.92 -56.44 -7.10
CA LEU A 11 32.31 -57.79 -7.23
C LEU A 11 31.84 -58.38 -5.86
N THR A 12 30.65 -58.97 -5.62
CA THR A 12 29.42 -59.35 -6.39
C THR A 12 28.29 -59.68 -5.36
N GLY A 13 26.99 -59.90 -5.65
CA GLY A 13 26.18 -59.92 -6.89
C GLY A 13 25.02 -60.95 -6.84
N CYS A 14 23.86 -60.69 -7.49
CA CYS A 14 22.65 -61.55 -7.63
C CYS A 14 21.82 -61.87 -6.36
N GLN A 15 20.54 -62.30 -6.36
CA GLN A 15 19.32 -62.14 -7.22
C GLN A 15 18.14 -62.89 -6.54
N LEU A 16 16.87 -62.45 -6.70
CA LEU A 16 15.63 -63.26 -7.00
C LEU A 16 14.30 -62.70 -6.44
N TRP A 17 13.21 -62.94 -7.20
CA TRP A 17 11.77 -62.76 -6.90
C TRP A 17 11.09 -64.16 -6.92
N PRO A 18 9.87 -64.43 -6.37
CA PRO A 18 8.55 -63.84 -6.67
C PRO A 18 7.73 -63.51 -5.39
N GLY A 19 6.40 -63.27 -5.34
CA GLY A 19 5.37 -62.98 -6.36
C GLY A 19 4.11 -63.88 -6.30
N THR A 20 2.90 -63.26 -6.27
CA THR A 20 1.52 -63.87 -6.40
C THR A 20 1.06 -64.86 -5.29
N GLN A 21 -0.24 -65.10 -4.97
CA GLN A 21 -1.53 -64.70 -5.57
C GLN A 21 -2.74 -64.74 -4.56
N GLU A 22 -3.79 -63.94 -4.84
CA GLU A 22 -5.25 -64.20 -4.63
C GLU A 22 -6.01 -64.20 -3.27
N GLN A 23 -7.35 -64.32 -3.39
CA GLN A 23 -8.49 -63.89 -2.52
C GLN A 23 -9.25 -65.11 -1.89
N PRO A 24 -10.36 -65.04 -1.08
CA PRO A 24 -11.53 -64.13 -1.18
C PRO A 24 -12.28 -63.74 0.14
N ILE A 25 -13.52 -63.22 0.02
CA ILE A 25 -14.43 -62.67 1.05
C ILE A 25 -15.52 -63.68 1.48
N PRO A 26 -16.15 -63.54 2.68
CA PRO A 26 -17.63 -63.60 2.75
C PRO A 26 -18.28 -62.54 3.68
N THR A 27 -19.62 -62.54 3.77
CA THR A 27 -20.45 -61.37 4.17
C THR A 27 -21.35 -61.60 5.40
N ALA A 28 -21.42 -60.58 6.29
CA ALA A 28 -22.46 -60.24 7.29
C ALA A 28 -22.93 -61.23 8.39
N ILE A 29 -23.33 -60.67 9.55
CA ILE A 29 -24.49 -61.07 10.39
C ILE A 29 -24.80 -59.97 11.44
N ILE A 30 -26.09 -59.75 11.73
CA ILE A 30 -26.70 -58.97 12.83
C ILE A 30 -27.86 -59.87 13.32
N PRO A 31 -28.06 -60.20 14.62
CA PRO A 31 -28.59 -59.23 15.60
C PRO A 31 -28.29 -59.46 17.12
N ALA A 32 -28.56 -58.44 17.94
CA ALA A 32 -29.04 -58.54 19.33
C ALA A 32 -29.66 -57.21 19.80
N VAL A 33 -30.43 -57.19 20.90
CA VAL A 33 -31.21 -56.03 21.38
C VAL A 33 -30.88 -55.68 22.85
N LEU A 34 -30.91 -54.37 23.14
CA LEU A 34 -30.98 -53.61 24.41
C LEU A 34 -31.13 -54.39 25.75
N PRO A 35 -30.54 -53.84 26.82
CA PRO A 35 -31.37 -53.03 27.74
C PRO A 35 -30.96 -51.54 27.79
N ALA A 36 -31.75 -50.72 28.49
CA ALA A 36 -31.68 -49.26 28.49
C ALA A 36 -30.90 -48.64 29.67
N ASP A 37 -30.49 -47.38 29.47
CA ASP A 37 -30.19 -46.28 30.41
C ASP A 37 -29.82 -46.56 31.88
N PRO A 38 -28.85 -45.80 32.40
CA PRO A 38 -29.27 -44.56 33.07
C PRO A 38 -28.86 -43.28 32.32
N THR A 39 -29.81 -42.36 32.23
CA THR A 39 -29.63 -41.00 31.70
C THR A 39 -28.42 -40.28 32.29
N VAL A 40 -27.37 -40.10 31.49
CA VAL A 40 -26.38 -39.05 31.73
C VAL A 40 -26.97 -37.75 31.20
N THR A 41 -27.42 -36.87 32.10
CA THR A 41 -27.82 -35.52 31.72
C THR A 41 -26.66 -34.85 30.99
N PRO A 42 -26.83 -34.34 29.75
CA PRO A 42 -25.80 -33.55 29.12
C PRO A 42 -25.63 -32.27 29.94
N THR A 43 -24.52 -32.17 30.68
CA THR A 43 -24.09 -30.91 31.28
C THR A 43 -24.11 -29.86 30.17
N ALA A 44 -24.83 -28.76 30.40
CA ALA A 44 -25.05 -27.76 29.36
C ALA A 44 -23.72 -27.37 28.72
N GLY A 45 -23.61 -27.60 27.40
CA GLY A 45 -22.39 -27.30 26.67
C GLY A 45 -22.07 -25.83 26.88
N ILE A 46 -20.94 -25.55 27.55
CA ILE A 46 -20.41 -24.20 27.62
C ILE A 46 -20.13 -23.83 26.18
N ALA A 47 -20.97 -22.98 25.60
CA ALA A 47 -20.78 -22.51 24.24
C ALA A 47 -19.37 -21.92 24.19
N ALA A 48 -18.55 -22.39 23.24
CA ALA A 48 -17.24 -21.81 23.02
C ALA A 48 -17.48 -20.34 22.66
N THR A 49 -17.23 -19.44 23.61
CA THR A 49 -17.23 -18.01 23.36
C THR A 49 -16.15 -17.79 22.33
N ALA A 50 -16.56 -17.52 21.09
CA ALA A 50 -15.64 -17.21 20.01
C ALA A 50 -14.69 -16.12 20.51
N VAL A 51 -13.39 -16.39 20.46
CA VAL A 51 -12.38 -15.36 20.70
C VAL A 51 -12.70 -14.25 19.68
N PRO A 52 -12.97 -13.01 20.11
CA PRO A 52 -13.31 -11.95 19.18
C PRO A 52 -12.13 -11.81 18.21
N GLN A 53 -12.41 -12.00 16.92
CA GLN A 53 -11.42 -11.71 15.88
C GLN A 53 -11.04 -10.22 15.96
N PRO A 54 -9.80 -9.84 15.61
CA PRO A 54 -9.49 -8.44 15.41
C PRO A 54 -10.50 -7.87 14.39
N PRO A 55 -11.17 -6.74 14.68
CA PRO A 55 -12.13 -6.16 13.76
C PRO A 55 -11.43 -5.77 12.45
N LEU A 56 -12.20 -5.72 11.36
CA LEU A 56 -11.74 -5.16 10.11
C LEU A 56 -11.55 -3.65 10.30
N GLU A 57 -10.30 -3.17 10.22
CA GLU A 57 -9.92 -1.77 10.44
C GLU A 57 -9.12 -1.24 9.26
N ILE A 58 -9.37 0.02 8.87
CA ILE A 58 -8.52 0.77 7.94
C ILE A 58 -8.02 2.02 8.65
N HIS A 59 -6.71 2.20 8.67
CA HIS A 59 -6.04 3.39 9.19
C HIS A 59 -5.38 4.15 8.04
N LEU A 60 -5.98 5.27 7.61
CA LEU A 60 -5.33 6.19 6.66
C LEU A 60 -4.26 7.00 7.39
N THR A 61 -3.00 6.87 6.96
CA THR A 61 -1.85 7.55 7.56
C THR A 61 -1.27 8.61 6.62
N ASN A 62 -0.65 9.63 7.21
CA ASN A 62 0.06 10.74 6.56
C ASN A 62 -0.58 11.25 5.23
N GLN A 63 -1.80 11.75 5.35
CA GLN A 63 -2.57 12.31 4.25
C GLN A 63 -1.87 13.53 3.61
N LEU A 64 -1.96 13.69 2.29
CA LEU A 64 -1.46 14.89 1.60
C LEU A 64 -2.31 16.13 1.96
N VAL A 65 -1.79 16.98 2.84
CA VAL A 65 -2.47 18.20 3.28
C VAL A 65 -2.30 19.31 2.23
N GLY A 66 -3.25 19.43 1.30
CA GLY A 66 -3.26 20.51 0.31
C GLY A 66 -4.31 20.37 -0.79
N ASP A 67 -4.24 21.27 -1.77
CA ASP A 67 -5.01 21.18 -3.02
C ASP A 67 -4.42 20.07 -3.92
N THR A 68 -5.26 19.23 -4.52
CA THR A 68 -4.89 18.24 -5.55
C THR A 68 -5.44 18.64 -6.92
N ALA A 69 -4.81 18.13 -7.97
CA ALA A 69 -5.19 18.31 -9.37
C ALA A 69 -4.65 17.11 -10.18
N VAL A 70 -5.06 16.94 -11.43
CA VAL A 70 -4.61 15.82 -12.29
C VAL A 70 -3.09 15.83 -12.49
N ASP A 71 -2.45 17.01 -12.42
CA ASP A 71 -1.00 17.19 -12.45
C ASP A 71 -0.28 16.86 -11.12
N ARG A 72 -1.04 16.82 -10.00
CA ARG A 72 -0.58 16.58 -8.63
C ARG A 72 -1.53 15.61 -7.90
N PRO A 73 -1.57 14.33 -8.32
CA PRO A 73 -2.53 13.34 -7.80
C PRO A 73 -2.46 13.19 -6.28
N ALA A 74 -3.63 13.07 -5.67
CA ALA A 74 -3.78 12.81 -4.25
C ALA A 74 -3.11 11.47 -3.89
N GLN A 75 -2.40 11.44 -2.76
CA GLN A 75 -1.79 10.23 -2.20
C GLN A 75 -2.12 10.12 -0.72
N ALA A 76 -2.38 8.90 -0.27
CA ALA A 76 -2.54 8.56 1.13
C ALA A 76 -1.92 7.19 1.37
N ALA A 77 -1.16 7.05 2.46
CA ALA A 77 -0.77 5.73 2.93
C ALA A 77 -1.95 5.10 3.69
N TYR A 78 -2.10 3.78 3.60
CA TYR A 78 -3.09 3.04 4.36
C TYR A 78 -2.44 1.86 5.07
N GLN A 79 -3.04 1.48 6.20
CA GLN A 79 -2.86 0.19 6.86
C GLN A 79 -4.24 -0.44 7.00
N LEU A 80 -4.44 -1.62 6.40
CA LEU A 80 -5.65 -2.43 6.48
C LEU A 80 -5.37 -3.64 7.37
N VAL A 81 -6.12 -3.79 8.45
CA VAL A 81 -6.02 -4.91 9.39
C VAL A 81 -7.29 -5.74 9.29
N GLY A 82 -7.17 -7.05 9.08
CA GLY A 82 -8.36 -7.89 8.93
C GLY A 82 -8.06 -9.36 8.70
N ARG A 83 -9.15 -10.12 8.48
CA ARG A 83 -9.14 -11.57 8.28
C ARG A 83 -10.22 -11.97 7.29
N GLY A 84 -9.96 -12.99 6.49
CA GLY A 84 -10.87 -13.44 5.43
C GLY A 84 -11.33 -12.29 4.53
N ILE A 85 -10.44 -11.34 4.23
CA ILE A 85 -10.77 -10.12 3.47
C ILE A 85 -11.20 -10.54 2.05
N ALA A 86 -12.42 -10.17 1.66
CA ALA A 86 -13.05 -10.54 0.39
C ALA A 86 -12.90 -9.45 -0.67
N GLU A 87 -13.06 -8.19 -0.27
CA GLU A 87 -12.96 -7.02 -1.13
C GLU A 87 -12.20 -5.89 -0.43
N VAL A 88 -11.39 -5.17 -1.21
CA VAL A 88 -10.85 -3.86 -0.87
C VAL A 88 -11.04 -2.97 -2.09
N ALA A 89 -11.53 -1.75 -1.92
CA ALA A 89 -11.77 -0.81 -3.02
C ALA A 89 -11.29 0.60 -2.67
N LEU A 90 -10.59 1.24 -3.60
CA LEU A 90 -10.35 2.68 -3.61
C LEU A 90 -11.67 3.38 -3.94
N VAL A 91 -12.15 4.23 -3.03
CA VAL A 91 -13.40 4.98 -3.19
C VAL A 91 -13.09 6.47 -3.16
N ALA A 92 -13.45 7.17 -4.23
CA ALA A 92 -13.29 8.63 -4.33
C ALA A 92 -14.59 9.29 -4.82
N GLY A 93 -14.92 10.45 -4.25
CA GLY A 93 -16.19 11.12 -4.56
C GLY A 93 -16.26 12.58 -4.17
N GLN A 94 -17.16 13.32 -4.82
CA GLN A 94 -17.42 14.74 -4.54
C GLN A 94 -18.30 14.87 -3.29
N VAL A 95 -17.94 15.77 -2.36
CA VAL A 95 -18.77 16.09 -1.20
C VAL A 95 -19.78 17.17 -1.60
N GLU A 96 -21.04 16.77 -1.80
CA GLU A 96 -22.11 17.67 -2.21
C GLU A 96 -22.56 18.61 -1.07
N ALA A 97 -23.29 19.67 -1.41
CA ALA A 97 -23.72 20.71 -0.45
C ALA A 97 -24.71 20.21 0.62
N ASP A 98 -25.29 19.02 0.44
CA ASP A 98 -26.13 18.32 1.42
C ASP A 98 -25.35 17.34 2.32
N GLY A 99 -24.03 17.21 2.10
CA GLY A 99 -23.14 16.30 2.82
C GLY A 99 -23.07 14.88 2.26
N ARG A 100 -23.78 14.55 1.17
CA ARG A 100 -23.60 13.25 0.50
C ARG A 100 -22.27 13.21 -0.28
N GLN A 101 -21.56 12.10 -0.19
CA GLN A 101 -20.42 11.81 -1.05
C GLN A 101 -20.91 11.15 -2.35
N ARG A 102 -20.91 11.89 -3.46
CA ARG A 102 -21.17 11.35 -4.81
C ARG A 102 -19.94 10.57 -5.28
N VAL A 103 -20.05 9.26 -5.43
CA VAL A 103 -18.95 8.39 -5.86
C VAL A 103 -18.65 8.60 -7.35
N LEU A 104 -17.37 8.79 -7.67
CA LEU A 104 -16.86 9.09 -9.01
C LEU A 104 -15.73 8.13 -9.42
N ALA A 105 -15.04 7.52 -8.45
CA ALA A 105 -14.22 6.34 -8.66
C ALA A 105 -14.56 5.28 -7.59
N TRP A 106 -14.67 4.02 -8.03
CA TRP A 106 -14.71 2.82 -7.21
C TRP A 106 -13.81 1.80 -7.91
N GLU A 107 -12.60 1.57 -7.39
CA GLU A 107 -11.61 0.70 -8.02
C GLU A 107 -11.24 -0.42 -7.04
N THR A 108 -11.79 -1.62 -7.29
CA THR A 108 -11.46 -2.82 -6.51
C THR A 108 -9.97 -3.13 -6.66
N LEU A 109 -9.24 -3.08 -5.55
CA LEU A 109 -7.81 -3.33 -5.50
C LEU A 109 -7.52 -4.84 -5.62
N PRO A 110 -6.49 -5.25 -6.37
CA PRO A 110 -6.23 -6.66 -6.65
C PRO A 110 -5.78 -7.41 -5.38
N GLY A 111 -6.50 -8.49 -5.05
CA GLY A 111 -6.07 -9.47 -4.04
C GLY A 111 -5.15 -10.56 -4.61
N PRO A 112 -4.82 -11.61 -3.84
CA PRO A 112 -5.44 -11.99 -2.57
C PRO A 112 -5.11 -11.05 -1.39
N TRP A 113 -5.92 -11.13 -0.34
CA TRP A 113 -5.73 -10.39 0.92
C TRP A 113 -5.64 -11.38 2.09
N PRO A 114 -4.44 -11.89 2.44
CA PRO A 114 -4.22 -12.80 3.56
C PRO A 114 -4.71 -12.30 4.93
N ASP A 115 -4.79 -13.19 5.92
CA ASP A 115 -5.08 -12.84 7.32
C ASP A 115 -3.91 -12.03 7.93
N GLY A 116 -4.11 -10.75 8.27
CA GLY A 116 -3.02 -9.93 8.83
C GLY A 116 -3.16 -8.42 8.66
N VAL A 117 -2.03 -7.78 8.37
CA VAL A 117 -1.85 -6.33 8.21
C VAL A 117 -1.30 -6.05 6.82
N HIS A 118 -2.00 -5.19 6.06
CA HIS A 118 -1.69 -4.83 4.68
C HIS A 118 -1.44 -3.33 4.57
N ASP A 119 -0.18 -2.95 4.34
CA ASP A 119 0.20 -1.55 4.14
C ASP A 119 0.31 -1.20 2.64
N GLY A 120 -0.08 0.02 2.24
CA GLY A 120 0.02 0.45 0.85
C GLY A 120 -0.16 1.95 0.57
N GLU A 121 -0.03 2.34 -0.70
CA GLU A 121 -0.20 3.71 -1.20
C GLU A 121 -1.44 3.80 -2.10
N ILE A 122 -2.45 4.58 -1.71
CA ILE A 122 -3.49 5.07 -2.61
C ILE A 122 -2.87 6.19 -3.45
N ARG A 123 -3.06 6.16 -4.77
CA ARG A 123 -2.76 7.30 -5.66
C ARG A 123 -3.93 7.56 -6.60
N TRP A 124 -4.62 8.68 -6.39
CA TRP A 124 -5.80 9.06 -7.17
C TRP A 124 -5.59 10.39 -7.91
N PRO A 125 -5.48 10.38 -9.25
CA PRO A 125 -5.62 11.60 -10.04
C PRO A 125 -7.11 12.01 -10.04
N PRO A 126 -7.47 13.27 -9.75
CA PRO A 126 -8.86 13.74 -9.73
C PRO A 126 -9.42 13.90 -11.15
N GLN A 127 -9.64 12.77 -11.82
CA GLN A 127 -10.27 12.68 -13.13
C GLN A 127 -11.32 11.57 -13.11
N ALA A 128 -12.38 11.72 -13.90
CA ALA A 128 -13.42 10.70 -14.06
C ALA A 128 -13.96 10.67 -15.49
N VAL A 129 -14.74 9.63 -15.80
CA VAL A 129 -15.48 9.55 -17.06
C VAL A 129 -16.60 10.57 -17.04
N TYR A 130 -16.68 11.36 -18.10
CA TYR A 130 -17.76 12.29 -18.41
C TYR A 130 -18.50 11.78 -19.64
N LEU A 131 -19.82 11.61 -19.52
CA LEU A 131 -20.69 11.27 -20.64
C LEU A 131 -21.54 12.48 -21.02
N SER A 132 -21.63 12.79 -22.32
CA SER A 132 -22.55 13.79 -22.86
C SER A 132 -23.32 13.32 -24.09
N ASP A 133 -24.48 13.93 -24.33
CA ASP A 133 -25.19 13.85 -25.60
C ASP A 133 -24.58 14.80 -26.66
N TYR A 134 -25.16 14.79 -27.86
CA TYR A 134 -24.75 15.66 -28.98
C TYR A 134 -25.11 17.15 -28.79
N ALA A 135 -25.86 17.50 -27.74
CA ALA A 135 -26.22 18.87 -27.34
C ALA A 135 -25.41 19.37 -26.13
N GLU A 136 -24.34 18.65 -25.78
CA GLU A 136 -23.43 18.91 -24.66
C GLU A 136 -24.07 18.80 -23.25
N ASN A 137 -25.29 18.26 -23.13
CA ASN A 137 -25.83 17.86 -21.83
C ASN A 137 -25.03 16.65 -21.34
N GLY A 138 -24.44 16.74 -20.15
CA GLY A 138 -23.60 15.66 -19.61
C GLY A 138 -23.25 15.85 -18.15
N ASP A 139 -22.67 14.80 -17.57
CA ASP A 139 -22.23 14.75 -16.18
C ASP A 139 -21.18 13.64 -16.01
N PHE A 140 -20.50 13.62 -14.87
CA PHE A 140 -19.54 12.56 -14.55
C PHE A 140 -20.25 11.28 -14.13
N ALA A 141 -19.88 10.15 -14.76
CA ALA A 141 -20.45 8.84 -14.51
C ALA A 141 -19.48 7.97 -13.69
N LEU A 142 -20.01 7.16 -12.77
CA LEU A 142 -19.20 6.12 -12.14
C LEU A 142 -18.89 5.05 -13.17
N ALA A 143 -17.61 4.93 -13.52
CA ALA A 143 -17.11 3.98 -14.49
C ALA A 143 -16.41 2.80 -13.80
N GLN A 144 -16.45 1.64 -14.44
CA GLN A 144 -15.81 0.41 -14.00
C GLN A 144 -14.87 -0.16 -15.09
N PRO A 145 -13.83 -0.93 -14.72
CA PRO A 145 -13.06 -1.71 -15.68
C PRO A 145 -13.96 -2.73 -16.40
N GLY A 146 -14.04 -2.63 -17.73
CA GLY A 146 -14.73 -3.60 -18.57
C GLY A 146 -13.82 -4.75 -18.99
N ALA A 147 -14.35 -5.67 -19.82
CA ALA A 147 -13.54 -6.73 -20.41
C ALA A 147 -12.43 -6.14 -21.30
N THR A 148 -11.20 -6.66 -21.14
CA THR A 148 -9.99 -6.42 -21.97
C THR A 148 -9.92 -5.05 -22.65
N GLY A 149 -9.69 -3.99 -21.86
CA GLY A 149 -9.45 -2.64 -22.38
C GLY A 149 -10.71 -1.85 -22.75
N THR A 150 -11.87 -2.24 -22.24
CA THR A 150 -13.10 -1.42 -22.28
C THR A 150 -13.36 -0.74 -20.93
N THR A 151 -14.15 0.33 -20.97
CA THR A 151 -14.69 1.03 -19.78
C THR A 151 -16.20 0.85 -19.74
N ALA A 152 -16.69 0.34 -18.61
CA ALA A 152 -18.09 0.04 -18.37
C ALA A 152 -18.79 1.19 -17.64
N VAL A 153 -20.01 1.56 -18.07
CA VAL A 153 -20.89 2.50 -17.35
C VAL A 153 -22.30 1.93 -17.29
N SER A 154 -22.84 1.75 -16.07
CA SER A 154 -24.19 1.24 -15.83
C SER A 154 -25.24 2.35 -15.83
N GLY A 155 -26.48 2.00 -16.17
CA GLY A 155 -27.59 2.94 -16.22
C GLY A 155 -28.86 2.34 -16.81
N GLN A 156 -29.85 3.20 -17.07
CA GLN A 156 -31.14 2.82 -17.64
C GLN A 156 -31.26 3.25 -19.10
N TYR A 157 -31.63 2.32 -19.98
CA TYR A 157 -31.91 2.57 -21.40
C TYR A 157 -33.41 2.72 -21.63
N THR A 158 -33.82 3.74 -22.39
CA THR A 158 -35.21 3.97 -22.79
C THR A 158 -35.30 4.17 -24.31
N PHE A 159 -36.22 3.46 -24.96
CA PHE A 159 -36.42 3.58 -26.41
C PHE A 159 -37.20 4.84 -26.79
N ALA A 160 -36.84 5.46 -27.93
CA ALA A 160 -37.52 6.63 -28.51
C ALA A 160 -39.01 6.40 -28.78
N ALA A 161 -39.41 5.13 -28.98
CA ALA A 161 -40.79 4.71 -29.20
C ALA A 161 -41.62 4.63 -27.89
N GLY A 162 -40.99 4.85 -26.73
CA GLY A 162 -41.57 4.60 -25.41
C GLY A 162 -41.46 3.13 -24.98
N GLY A 163 -41.60 2.91 -23.67
CA GLY A 163 -41.49 1.61 -23.01
C GLY A 163 -41.09 1.79 -21.54
N GLU A 164 -41.03 0.68 -20.79
CA GLU A 164 -40.36 0.68 -19.49
C GLU A 164 -38.83 0.78 -19.69
N PRO A 165 -38.09 1.50 -18.83
CA PRO A 165 -36.63 1.51 -18.87
C PRO A 165 -36.03 0.12 -18.63
N VAL A 166 -34.88 -0.13 -19.23
CA VAL A 166 -34.14 -1.39 -19.12
C VAL A 166 -32.76 -1.12 -18.54
N ALA A 167 -32.37 -1.84 -17.49
CA ALA A 167 -31.02 -1.77 -16.94
C ALA A 167 -29.99 -2.29 -17.96
N VAL A 168 -28.96 -1.50 -18.24
CA VAL A 168 -27.88 -1.83 -19.18
C VAL A 168 -26.52 -1.37 -18.65
N THR A 169 -25.46 -1.98 -19.18
CA THR A 169 -24.09 -1.47 -19.06
C THR A 169 -23.54 -1.17 -20.45
N LEU A 170 -23.13 0.08 -20.68
CA LEU A 170 -22.47 0.53 -21.89
C LEU A 170 -20.96 0.21 -21.81
N LEU A 171 -20.38 -0.36 -22.87
CA LEU A 171 -18.94 -0.62 -22.98
C LEU A 171 -18.28 0.27 -24.03
N PHE A 172 -17.46 1.21 -23.56
CA PHE A 172 -16.65 2.08 -24.40
C PHE A 172 -15.24 1.50 -24.58
N ASP A 173 -14.59 1.70 -25.73
CA ASP A 173 -13.19 1.33 -25.92
C ASP A 173 -12.21 2.43 -25.45
N VAL A 174 -10.90 2.17 -25.57
CA VAL A 174 -9.82 3.12 -25.25
C VAL A 174 -9.85 4.43 -26.07
N THR A 175 -10.70 4.55 -27.08
CA THR A 175 -10.91 5.77 -27.87
C THR A 175 -12.22 6.50 -27.52
N GLY A 176 -13.04 5.93 -26.63
CA GLY A 176 -14.36 6.43 -26.28
C GLY A 176 -15.48 6.06 -27.25
N GLN A 177 -15.26 5.12 -28.18
CA GLN A 177 -16.33 4.59 -29.02
C GLN A 177 -17.19 3.61 -28.22
N LEU A 178 -18.52 3.72 -28.28
CA LEU A 178 -19.43 2.72 -27.74
C LEU A 178 -19.37 1.46 -28.63
N THR A 179 -18.83 0.37 -28.08
CA THR A 179 -18.59 -0.89 -28.81
C THR A 179 -19.65 -1.95 -28.55
N GLN A 180 -20.22 -1.98 -27.34
CA GLN A 180 -21.22 -2.97 -26.92
C GLN A 180 -22.17 -2.38 -25.88
N ILE A 181 -23.42 -2.86 -25.87
CA ILE A 181 -24.34 -2.74 -24.74
C ILE A 181 -24.53 -4.14 -24.16
N GLN A 182 -24.34 -4.28 -22.84
CA GLN A 182 -24.70 -5.47 -22.08
C GLN A 182 -26.10 -5.27 -21.48
N ALA A 183 -27.02 -6.18 -21.82
CA ALA A 183 -28.40 -6.15 -21.38
C ALA A 183 -29.02 -7.56 -21.49
N ALA A 184 -30.19 -7.78 -20.90
CA ALA A 184 -30.94 -9.04 -21.03
C ALA A 184 -31.56 -9.26 -22.43
N GLN A 185 -31.43 -8.30 -23.34
CA GLN A 185 -31.97 -8.32 -24.70
C GLN A 185 -31.00 -7.61 -25.67
N ASP A 186 -31.01 -7.96 -26.95
CA ASP A 186 -30.19 -7.30 -27.98
C ASP A 186 -30.63 -5.85 -28.20
N ILE A 187 -29.82 -4.89 -27.75
CA ILE A 187 -30.05 -3.46 -27.95
C ILE A 187 -29.10 -2.92 -29.04
N ARG A 188 -29.64 -2.06 -29.92
CA ARG A 188 -28.87 -1.30 -30.91
C ARG A 188 -29.36 0.15 -30.89
N PRO A 189 -28.56 1.09 -30.36
CA PRO A 189 -28.93 2.50 -30.26
C PRO A 189 -29.37 3.13 -31.57
N ARG A 190 -30.27 4.11 -31.45
CA ARG A 190 -30.81 4.91 -32.54
C ARG A 190 -30.96 6.36 -32.07
N PHE A 191 -31.02 7.28 -33.03
CA PHE A 191 -31.34 8.67 -32.75
C PHE A 191 -32.63 8.80 -31.92
N GLY A 192 -32.54 9.46 -30.77
CA GLY A 192 -33.69 9.68 -29.89
C GLY A 192 -33.94 8.57 -28.87
N ASP A 193 -33.25 7.43 -28.95
CA ASP A 193 -33.14 6.55 -27.78
C ASP A 193 -32.34 7.28 -26.68
N GLN A 194 -32.54 6.88 -25.43
CA GLN A 194 -32.02 7.59 -24.26
C GLN A 194 -31.29 6.65 -23.32
N PHE A 195 -30.24 7.16 -22.67
CA PHE A 195 -29.51 6.51 -21.60
C PHE A 195 -29.40 7.43 -20.39
N GLN A 196 -29.63 6.89 -19.20
CA GLN A 196 -29.55 7.60 -17.94
C GLN A 196 -28.52 6.88 -17.04
N PRO A 197 -27.25 7.34 -16.97
CA PRO A 197 -26.23 6.69 -16.17
C PRO A 197 -26.58 6.71 -14.68
N GLU A 198 -26.07 5.73 -13.94
CA GLU A 198 -26.20 5.68 -12.49
C GLU A 198 -25.35 6.77 -11.81
N ARG A 199 -25.99 7.57 -10.96
CA ARG A 199 -25.36 8.55 -10.08
C ARG A 199 -25.31 7.95 -8.68
N CYS A 200 -24.16 7.36 -8.35
CA CYS A 200 -23.97 6.66 -7.09
C CYS A 200 -23.44 7.57 -5.98
N TYR A 201 -23.89 7.28 -4.76
CA TYR A 201 -23.51 7.97 -3.53
C TYR A 201 -23.07 6.96 -2.49
N TYR A 202 -22.17 7.38 -1.62
CA TYR A 202 -21.76 6.60 -0.47
C TYR A 202 -22.59 6.99 0.75
N ARG A 203 -23.28 6.00 1.34
CA ARG A 203 -24.04 6.06 2.60
C ARG A 203 -24.27 4.63 3.06
N ASP A 204 -23.52 4.20 4.07
CA ASP A 204 -23.60 2.84 4.65
C ASP A 204 -23.47 1.74 3.56
N GLY A 205 -22.61 2.00 2.56
CA GLY A 205 -22.55 1.28 1.28
C GLY A 205 -22.86 2.17 0.07
N LEU A 206 -22.95 1.56 -1.13
CA LEU A 206 -23.19 2.28 -2.39
C LEU A 206 -24.69 2.35 -2.72
N VAL A 207 -25.22 3.56 -2.91
CA VAL A 207 -26.63 3.82 -3.25
C VAL A 207 -26.71 4.66 -4.52
N CYS A 208 -27.31 4.13 -5.59
CA CYS A 208 -27.38 4.79 -6.89
C CYS A 208 -28.78 5.30 -7.22
N GLU A 209 -28.86 6.53 -7.76
CA GLU A 209 -30.07 7.14 -8.31
C GLU A 209 -29.88 7.46 -9.82
N PRO A 210 -30.96 7.63 -10.61
CA PRO A 210 -30.84 7.93 -12.03
C PRO A 210 -30.23 9.33 -12.26
N GLY A 211 -29.15 9.42 -13.06
CA GLY A 211 -28.45 10.65 -13.39
C GLY A 211 -29.14 11.52 -14.47
N PRO A 212 -28.40 12.33 -15.26
CA PRO A 212 -28.98 13.09 -16.35
C PRO A 212 -29.49 12.18 -17.48
N LEU A 213 -30.52 12.62 -18.20
CA LEU A 213 -31.04 11.91 -19.37
C LEU A 213 -30.23 12.30 -20.61
N LEU A 214 -29.45 11.37 -21.16
CA LEU A 214 -28.60 11.57 -22.34
C LEU A 214 -29.27 10.98 -23.58
N GLN A 215 -29.29 11.70 -24.69
CA GLN A 215 -29.86 11.23 -25.96
C GLN A 215 -28.78 10.68 -26.91
N PHE A 216 -28.98 9.48 -27.45
CA PHE A 216 -28.12 8.92 -28.50
C PHE A 216 -28.24 9.70 -29.81
N ASP A 217 -27.12 9.88 -30.50
CA ASP A 217 -27.02 10.63 -31.75
C ASP A 217 -27.48 9.82 -32.99
N GLU A 218 -27.33 10.41 -34.20
CA GLU A 218 -27.69 9.75 -35.46
C GLU A 218 -26.88 8.48 -35.78
N THR A 219 -25.72 8.30 -35.14
CA THR A 219 -24.87 7.11 -35.27
C THR A 219 -25.09 6.08 -34.16
N GLY A 220 -25.94 6.39 -33.17
CA GLY A 220 -26.18 5.56 -32.00
C GLY A 220 -25.07 5.67 -30.93
N GLN A 221 -24.36 6.79 -30.88
CA GLN A 221 -23.26 7.04 -29.95
C GLN A 221 -23.66 8.06 -28.86
N LEU A 222 -22.86 8.07 -27.79
CA LEU A 222 -22.75 9.15 -26.81
C LEU A 222 -21.31 9.66 -26.84
N GLN A 223 -21.10 10.92 -26.42
CA GLN A 223 -19.75 11.44 -26.23
C GLN A 223 -19.16 10.86 -24.93
N PHE A 224 -17.99 10.24 -25.03
CA PHE A 224 -17.20 9.76 -23.89
C PHE A 224 -15.90 10.55 -23.81
N ALA A 225 -15.54 11.01 -22.62
CA ALA A 225 -14.23 11.58 -22.34
C ALA A 225 -13.81 11.33 -20.89
N VAL A 226 -12.53 11.07 -20.63
CA VAL A 226 -11.97 11.26 -19.28
C VAL A 226 -11.65 12.75 -19.15
N ARG A 227 -12.13 13.40 -18.08
CA ARG A 227 -11.92 14.84 -17.82
C ARG A 227 -11.42 15.06 -16.38
N PRO A 228 -10.60 16.10 -16.14
CA PRO A 228 -10.34 16.61 -14.79
C PRO A 228 -11.64 16.94 -14.05
N LEU A 229 -11.63 16.83 -12.73
CA LEU A 229 -12.81 17.09 -11.91
C LEU A 229 -12.96 18.60 -11.62
N PRO A 230 -14.19 19.10 -11.44
CA PRO A 230 -14.40 20.51 -11.10
C PRO A 230 -13.85 20.84 -9.71
N ASP A 231 -13.43 22.08 -9.50
CA ASP A 231 -12.90 22.51 -8.20
C ASP A 231 -13.93 22.30 -7.07
N GLY A 232 -13.49 21.81 -5.91
CA GLY A 232 -14.40 21.58 -4.79
C GLY A 232 -13.84 20.66 -3.70
N ARG A 233 -14.71 20.30 -2.74
CA ARG A 233 -14.39 19.31 -1.69
C ARG A 233 -14.70 17.91 -2.18
N TYR A 234 -13.76 17.00 -1.96
CA TYR A 234 -13.86 15.58 -2.29
C TYR A 234 -13.46 14.75 -1.08
N ALA A 235 -13.91 13.51 -1.04
CA ALA A 235 -13.45 12.49 -0.11
C ALA A 235 -12.73 11.39 -0.90
N LEU A 236 -11.60 10.93 -0.38
CA LEU A 236 -10.77 9.83 -0.92
C LEU A 236 -10.49 8.84 0.22
N GLY A 237 -10.59 7.55 -0.06
CA GLY A 237 -10.41 6.54 0.97
C GLY A 237 -10.43 5.11 0.46
N LEU A 238 -10.53 4.18 1.42
CA LEU A 238 -10.76 2.77 1.15
C LEU A 238 -12.08 2.32 1.78
N TYR A 239 -12.74 1.39 1.09
CA TYR A 239 -13.71 0.45 1.62
C TYR A 239 -13.06 -0.94 1.69
N ALA A 240 -13.38 -1.74 2.71
CA ALA A 240 -13.04 -3.15 2.74
C ALA A 240 -14.19 -3.98 3.34
N ALA A 241 -14.30 -5.24 2.90
CA ALA A 241 -15.28 -6.20 3.41
C ALA A 241 -14.65 -7.60 3.59
N ASP A 242 -15.12 -8.33 4.61
CA ASP A 242 -14.73 -9.72 4.87
C ASP A 242 -15.74 -10.74 4.31
N GLN A 243 -15.36 -12.02 4.29
CA GLN A 243 -16.20 -13.14 3.86
C GLN A 243 -17.42 -13.39 4.76
N ASN A 244 -17.49 -12.78 5.95
CA ASN A 244 -18.62 -12.88 6.88
C ASN A 244 -19.67 -11.77 6.66
N GLY A 245 -19.37 -10.76 5.83
CA GLY A 245 -20.21 -9.59 5.59
C GLY A 245 -20.00 -8.45 6.58
N ALA A 246 -18.92 -8.47 7.38
CA ALA A 246 -18.45 -7.27 8.07
C ALA A 246 -17.72 -6.37 7.06
N SER A 247 -17.90 -5.06 7.18
CA SER A 247 -17.23 -4.07 6.34
C SER A 247 -16.75 -2.87 7.16
N THR A 248 -15.72 -2.21 6.66
CA THR A 248 -15.10 -1.05 7.29
C THR A 248 -14.69 -0.04 6.23
N GLU A 249 -14.52 1.22 6.63
CA GLU A 249 -14.20 2.32 5.73
C GLU A 249 -13.30 3.33 6.42
N ALA A 250 -12.46 4.01 5.65
CA ALA A 250 -11.74 5.19 6.11
C ALA A 250 -11.55 6.17 4.96
N PHE A 251 -11.90 7.43 5.20
CA PHE A 251 -11.86 8.52 4.24
C PHE A 251 -11.07 9.73 4.78
N THR A 252 -10.42 10.46 3.89
CA THR A 252 -9.92 11.82 4.12
C THR A 252 -10.66 12.80 3.22
N GLU A 253 -10.93 14.01 3.73
CA GLU A 253 -11.37 15.13 2.91
C GLU A 253 -10.17 15.83 2.26
N LEU A 254 -10.32 16.21 0.99
CA LEU A 254 -9.34 16.97 0.24
C LEU A 254 -10.03 18.04 -0.63
N THR A 255 -9.24 18.97 -1.18
CA THR A 255 -9.72 19.98 -2.14
C THR A 255 -9.15 19.70 -3.52
N VAL A 256 -10.01 19.58 -4.53
CA VAL A 256 -9.60 19.56 -5.95
C VAL A 256 -9.53 21.01 -6.46
N ALA A 257 -8.47 21.34 -7.20
CA ALA A 257 -8.20 22.65 -7.78
C ALA A 257 -7.63 22.56 -9.21
N ASP A 258 -8.28 21.79 -10.09
CA ASP A 258 -7.88 21.62 -11.49
C ASP A 258 -7.95 22.93 -12.31
N ASN A 259 -8.55 24.01 -11.79
CA ASN A 259 -8.39 25.36 -12.35
C ASN A 259 -6.95 25.92 -12.28
N ARG A 260 -6.03 25.25 -11.56
CA ARG A 260 -4.59 25.57 -11.44
C ARG A 260 -3.68 24.50 -12.05
N LEU A 261 -4.14 23.73 -13.04
CA LEU A 261 -3.30 22.78 -13.78
C LEU A 261 -2.09 23.49 -14.41
N VAL A 262 -0.90 22.96 -14.17
CA VAL A 262 0.38 23.45 -14.70
C VAL A 262 0.87 22.51 -15.80
N ASP A 263 1.10 23.05 -17.00
CA ASP A 263 1.63 22.26 -18.13
C ASP A 263 3.04 21.73 -17.80
N GLY A 264 3.32 20.49 -18.21
CA GLY A 264 4.59 19.83 -17.96
C GLY A 264 4.49 18.30 -17.87
N ARG A 265 5.48 17.69 -17.21
CA ARG A 265 5.54 16.25 -16.92
C ARG A 265 5.93 16.03 -15.48
N ILE A 266 5.20 15.17 -14.77
CA ILE A 266 5.58 14.75 -13.41
C ILE A 266 6.91 13.99 -13.47
N TYR A 267 7.91 14.44 -12.71
CA TYR A 267 9.05 13.64 -12.31
C TYR A 267 8.82 13.17 -10.87
N ARG A 268 8.99 11.86 -10.62
CA ARG A 268 8.84 11.22 -9.31
C ARG A 268 10.10 10.41 -9.02
N ASP A 269 10.71 10.63 -7.86
CA ASP A 269 11.77 9.78 -7.32
C ASP A 269 11.26 9.09 -6.05
N SER A 270 10.90 7.81 -6.19
CA SER A 270 10.38 7.00 -5.08
C SER A 270 11.46 6.61 -4.06
N ALA A 271 12.75 6.65 -4.41
CA ALA A 271 13.84 6.33 -3.49
C ALA A 271 14.19 7.54 -2.60
N LEU A 272 14.13 8.75 -3.16
CA LEU A 272 14.42 10.01 -2.49
C LEU A 272 13.17 10.77 -2.01
N ARG A 273 11.99 10.14 -2.15
CA ARG A 273 10.68 10.52 -1.60
C ARG A 273 10.17 11.91 -2.01
N PHE A 274 10.27 12.26 -3.30
CA PHE A 274 9.63 13.49 -3.82
C PHE A 274 9.11 13.35 -5.26
N GLN A 275 8.22 14.27 -5.65
CA GLN A 275 7.85 14.53 -7.03
C GLN A 275 7.66 16.03 -7.29
N PHE A 276 7.82 16.46 -8.54
CA PHE A 276 7.54 17.81 -9.03
C PHE A 276 7.21 17.81 -10.53
N ILE A 277 6.64 18.90 -11.05
CA ILE A 277 6.36 19.07 -12.48
C ILE A 277 7.57 19.70 -13.18
N VAL A 278 8.13 18.97 -14.14
CA VAL A 278 9.10 19.48 -15.12
C VAL A 278 8.32 20.26 -16.19
N PRO A 279 8.52 21.59 -16.37
CA PRO A 279 7.73 22.38 -17.32
C PRO A 279 7.93 21.93 -18.78
N PRO A 280 7.04 22.33 -19.71
CA PRO A 280 7.24 22.10 -21.14
C PRO A 280 8.55 22.70 -21.63
N ARG A 281 9.12 22.11 -22.69
CA ARG A 281 10.40 22.52 -23.32
C ARG A 281 11.66 22.33 -22.45
N TRP A 282 11.56 21.61 -21.34
CA TRP A 282 12.72 21.01 -20.67
C TRP A 282 12.93 19.55 -21.13
N LEU A 283 14.15 19.03 -21.05
CA LEU A 283 14.44 17.62 -21.33
C LEU A 283 13.96 16.72 -20.17
N PRO A 284 13.94 15.37 -20.33
CA PRO A 284 13.72 14.48 -19.20
C PRO A 284 14.84 14.63 -18.15
N PRO A 285 14.54 14.58 -16.84
CA PRO A 285 15.56 14.63 -15.80
C PRO A 285 16.56 13.47 -15.90
N ARG A 286 17.82 13.74 -15.53
CA ARG A 286 18.84 12.72 -15.27
C ARG A 286 19.17 12.69 -13.77
N ALA A 287 19.18 11.51 -13.19
CA ALA A 287 19.77 11.29 -11.87
C ALA A 287 21.29 11.12 -11.97
N GLU A 288 22.00 11.77 -11.06
CA GLU A 288 23.43 11.66 -10.80
C GLU A 288 23.63 11.45 -9.29
N ALA A 289 24.82 11.04 -8.83
CA ALA A 289 25.01 10.37 -7.52
C ALA A 289 24.51 11.12 -6.27
N SER A 290 24.31 12.44 -6.32
CA SER A 290 23.66 13.24 -5.27
C SER A 290 22.83 14.42 -5.82
N SER A 291 22.45 14.35 -7.11
CA SER A 291 21.73 15.44 -7.76
C SER A 291 20.88 14.99 -8.96
N VAL A 292 19.78 15.68 -9.21
CA VAL A 292 18.98 15.54 -10.43
C VAL A 292 19.19 16.77 -11.30
N ILE A 293 19.47 16.57 -12.60
CA ILE A 293 19.69 17.64 -13.57
C ILE A 293 18.62 17.59 -14.66
N VAL A 294 18.07 18.75 -15.01
CA VAL A 294 17.15 18.92 -16.14
C VAL A 294 17.64 20.06 -17.03
N ASP A 295 18.10 19.72 -18.24
CA ASP A 295 18.59 20.71 -19.20
C ASP A 295 17.44 21.24 -20.09
N SER A 296 17.43 22.54 -20.38
CA SER A 296 16.46 23.14 -21.30
C SER A 296 16.65 22.62 -22.74
N THR A 297 15.56 22.39 -23.49
CA THR A 297 15.65 21.95 -24.91
C THR A 297 16.33 22.95 -25.84
N GLN A 298 16.51 24.20 -25.38
CA GLN A 298 17.19 25.27 -26.10
C GLN A 298 18.63 25.53 -25.61
N GLY A 299 19.13 24.77 -24.62
CA GLY A 299 20.48 24.93 -24.07
C GLY A 299 20.76 26.31 -23.48
N ASN A 300 19.75 26.94 -22.87
CA ASN A 300 19.77 28.32 -22.38
C ASN A 300 19.43 28.49 -20.88
N GLY A 301 19.33 27.35 -20.17
CA GLY A 301 19.17 27.23 -18.73
C GLY A 301 19.20 25.75 -18.27
N GLN A 302 19.40 25.53 -16.98
CA GLN A 302 19.49 24.23 -16.30
C GLN A 302 18.73 24.29 -14.97
N ILE A 303 17.92 23.25 -14.69
CA ILE A 303 17.43 22.97 -13.33
C ILE A 303 18.40 21.98 -12.69
N ARG A 304 18.84 22.27 -11.46
CA ARG A 304 19.69 21.38 -10.66
C ARG A 304 19.11 21.22 -9.27
N LEU A 305 18.68 20.01 -8.94
CA LEU A 305 18.35 19.63 -7.58
C LEU A 305 19.55 18.92 -6.94
N THR A 306 20.11 19.45 -5.86
CA THR A 306 21.12 18.77 -5.03
C THR A 306 20.47 18.25 -3.75
N ILE A 307 20.77 17.01 -3.37
CA ILE A 307 20.11 16.30 -2.27
C ILE A 307 21.16 15.84 -1.25
N LEU A 308 20.90 16.10 0.02
CA LEU A 308 21.80 15.87 1.14
C LEU A 308 21.06 15.05 2.21
N PRO A 309 21.05 13.70 2.12
CA PRO A 309 20.30 12.86 3.07
C PRO A 309 20.92 12.88 4.48
N ASP A 310 22.23 12.71 4.58
CA ASP A 310 22.96 12.59 5.85
C ASP A 310 23.36 13.96 6.46
N LEU A 311 22.39 14.88 6.62
CA LEU A 311 22.68 16.16 7.25
C LEU A 311 23.02 16.05 8.74
N PRO A 312 24.04 16.79 9.23
CA PRO A 312 24.23 17.00 10.66
C PRO A 312 22.96 17.58 11.31
N ARG A 313 22.54 17.06 12.47
CA ARG A 313 21.30 17.42 13.20
C ARG A 313 21.13 18.91 13.58
N GLN A 314 22.11 19.76 13.32
CA GLN A 314 22.07 21.22 13.56
C GLN A 314 22.05 22.04 12.27
N SER A 315 21.95 21.37 11.11
CA SER A 315 21.83 22.03 9.81
C SER A 315 20.49 22.74 9.70
N THR A 316 20.49 23.86 8.96
CA THR A 316 19.32 24.72 8.72
C THR A 316 19.27 25.11 7.25
N ALA A 317 18.13 25.62 6.79
CA ALA A 317 18.04 26.22 5.44
C ALA A 317 19.10 27.33 5.23
N VAL A 318 19.42 28.11 6.28
CA VAL A 318 20.45 29.16 6.26
C VAL A 318 21.85 28.57 6.03
N SER A 319 22.21 27.48 6.72
CA SER A 319 23.52 26.84 6.49
C SER A 319 23.61 26.19 5.10
N LEU A 320 22.50 25.65 4.57
CA LEU A 320 22.43 25.15 3.19
C LEU A 320 22.59 26.28 2.16
N GLN A 321 21.91 27.41 2.38
CA GLN A 321 22.00 28.61 1.54
C GLN A 321 23.45 29.12 1.48
N GLN A 322 24.11 29.22 2.63
CA GLN A 322 25.51 29.61 2.74
C GLN A 322 26.44 28.59 2.05
N GLU A 323 26.18 27.29 2.16
CA GLU A 323 26.98 26.29 1.46
C GLU A 323 26.79 26.35 -0.06
N ALA A 324 25.56 26.56 -0.54
CA ALA A 324 25.26 26.72 -1.97
C ALA A 324 25.99 27.94 -2.57
N LEU A 325 25.90 29.11 -1.92
CA LEU A 325 26.62 30.32 -2.35
C LEU A 325 28.15 30.14 -2.35
N ASN A 326 28.70 29.48 -1.32
CA ASN A 326 30.13 29.16 -1.27
C ASN A 326 30.58 28.19 -2.39
N ARG A 327 29.67 27.35 -2.92
CA ARG A 327 29.92 26.47 -4.07
C ARG A 327 29.78 27.20 -5.41
N PHE A 328 28.89 28.19 -5.51
CA PHE A 328 28.69 28.99 -6.73
C PHE A 328 29.83 30.02 -6.95
N GLY A 329 30.44 30.52 -5.87
CA GLY A 329 31.58 31.45 -5.95
C GLY A 329 31.15 32.92 -5.95
N GLN A 330 31.71 33.73 -6.85
CA GLN A 330 31.33 35.15 -6.96
C GLN A 330 30.06 35.31 -7.81
N VAL A 331 28.92 35.44 -7.13
CA VAL A 331 27.63 35.84 -7.69
C VAL A 331 27.15 37.12 -7.01
N ASP A 332 26.45 37.99 -7.73
CA ASP A 332 25.73 39.13 -7.18
C ASP A 332 24.37 38.65 -6.65
N ILE A 333 24.08 38.88 -5.36
CA ILE A 333 22.76 38.58 -4.79
C ILE A 333 21.77 39.67 -5.20
N LEU A 334 20.70 39.28 -5.88
CA LEU A 334 19.69 40.17 -6.43
C LEU A 334 18.44 40.25 -5.52
N HIS A 335 18.07 39.12 -4.90
CA HIS A 335 16.97 39.03 -3.94
C HIS A 335 17.21 37.91 -2.93
N GLU A 336 16.74 38.09 -1.70
CA GLU A 336 16.57 37.04 -0.70
C GLU A 336 15.14 37.10 -0.16
N GLY A 337 14.50 35.95 -0.02
CA GLY A 337 13.09 35.83 0.36
C GLY A 337 12.76 34.49 1.01
N GLU A 338 11.47 34.21 1.17
CA GLU A 338 10.97 32.97 1.76
C GLU A 338 9.78 32.43 0.95
N ARG A 339 9.81 31.14 0.61
CA ARG A 339 8.72 30.45 -0.11
C ARG A 339 8.36 29.14 0.59
N LEU A 340 7.17 28.60 0.32
CA LEU A 340 6.86 27.20 0.63
C LEU A 340 7.23 26.31 -0.57
N VAL A 341 7.88 25.18 -0.30
CA VAL A 341 8.19 24.12 -1.26
C VAL A 341 7.70 22.80 -0.65
N GLY A 342 6.63 22.22 -1.21
CA GLY A 342 5.98 21.04 -0.62
C GLY A 342 5.54 21.22 0.82
N GLY A 343 5.06 22.41 1.18
CA GLY A 343 4.69 22.79 2.55
C GLY A 343 5.87 23.12 3.47
N MET A 344 7.12 22.81 3.09
CA MET A 344 8.31 23.17 3.87
C MET A 344 8.73 24.61 3.59
N LYS A 345 9.15 25.32 4.65
CA LYS A 345 9.67 26.68 4.52
C LYS A 345 11.07 26.67 3.90
N ALA A 346 11.18 27.18 2.69
CA ALA A 346 12.42 27.39 1.96
C ALA A 346 12.89 28.85 2.05
N LEU A 347 14.21 29.05 2.04
CA LEU A 347 14.81 30.34 1.70
C LEU A 347 14.93 30.44 0.19
N GLU A 348 14.44 31.54 -0.38
CA GLU A 348 14.57 31.88 -1.80
C GLU A 348 15.78 32.81 -1.97
N THR A 349 16.61 32.56 -2.99
CA THR A 349 17.73 33.45 -3.32
C THR A 349 17.84 33.60 -4.83
N ALA A 350 17.64 34.83 -5.33
CA ALA A 350 17.90 35.19 -6.72
C ALA A 350 19.31 35.78 -6.83
N TYR A 351 20.09 35.33 -7.81
CA TYR A 351 21.46 35.74 -8.03
C TYR A 351 21.76 35.99 -9.51
N GLY A 352 22.83 36.72 -9.80
CA GLY A 352 23.32 36.96 -11.15
C GLY A 352 24.85 36.85 -11.24
N TYR A 353 25.35 36.50 -12.42
CA TYR A 353 26.79 36.44 -12.69
C TYR A 353 27.10 36.60 -14.19
N THR A 354 28.38 36.63 -14.54
CA THR A 354 28.86 36.56 -15.92
C THR A 354 29.75 35.34 -16.08
N ASP A 355 29.50 34.51 -17.09
CA ASP A 355 30.29 33.29 -17.33
C ASP A 355 31.66 33.57 -17.97
N GLU A 356 32.50 32.53 -18.07
CA GLU A 356 33.84 32.61 -18.69
C GLU A 356 33.83 33.08 -20.16
N SER A 357 32.67 33.02 -20.84
CA SER A 357 32.48 33.50 -22.21
C SER A 357 31.92 34.92 -22.31
N GLY A 358 31.72 35.60 -21.18
CA GLY A 358 31.21 36.97 -21.11
C GLY A 358 29.69 37.09 -21.26
N ARG A 359 28.93 36.01 -21.01
CA ARG A 359 27.46 36.04 -21.05
C ARG A 359 26.89 36.27 -19.66
N GLU A 360 25.92 37.18 -19.55
CA GLU A 360 25.16 37.38 -18.32
C GLU A 360 24.17 36.22 -18.07
N HIS A 361 24.20 35.69 -16.85
CA HIS A 361 23.28 34.70 -16.33
C HIS A 361 22.57 35.20 -15.07
N SER A 362 21.44 34.60 -14.78
CA SER A 362 20.61 34.83 -13.60
C SER A 362 20.01 33.49 -13.18
N GLY A 363 19.95 33.23 -11.88
CA GLY A 363 19.26 32.06 -11.37
C GLY A 363 18.50 32.33 -10.07
N ILE A 364 17.64 31.39 -9.72
CA ILE A 364 16.93 31.36 -8.44
C ILE A 364 17.11 29.97 -7.87
N PHE A 365 17.56 29.90 -6.61
CA PHE A 365 17.56 28.66 -5.85
C PHE A 365 16.75 28.74 -4.57
N TYR A 366 16.21 27.59 -4.17
CA TYR A 366 15.52 27.37 -2.91
C TYR A 366 16.33 26.41 -2.04
N THR A 367 16.56 26.76 -0.77
CA THR A 367 17.10 25.82 0.23
C THR A 367 16.09 25.50 1.32
N PHE A 368 15.89 24.21 1.57
CA PHE A 368 14.96 23.70 2.56
C PHE A 368 15.45 22.37 3.13
N ILE A 369 14.85 21.97 4.25
CA ILE A 369 15.06 20.67 4.90
C ILE A 369 13.67 20.04 5.05
N SER A 370 13.54 18.75 4.73
CA SER A 370 12.29 18.00 4.89
C SER A 370 12.02 17.63 6.36
N ASN A 371 10.79 17.18 6.66
CA ASN A 371 10.46 16.66 8.00
C ASN A 371 11.27 15.40 8.38
N GLU A 372 11.80 14.66 7.40
CA GLU A 372 12.70 13.52 7.62
C GLU A 372 14.16 13.94 7.88
N GLY A 373 14.50 15.23 7.74
CA GLY A 373 15.82 15.80 8.01
C GLY A 373 16.76 15.90 6.80
N ALA A 374 16.37 15.36 5.64
CA ALA A 374 17.14 15.51 4.40
C ALA A 374 17.12 16.96 3.88
N GLY A 375 18.27 17.45 3.42
CA GLY A 375 18.46 18.78 2.85
C GLY A 375 18.34 18.83 1.33
N TYR A 376 17.79 19.92 0.83
CA TYR A 376 17.57 20.15 -0.60
C TYR A 376 18.07 21.53 -1.01
N VAL A 377 18.74 21.59 -2.16
CA VAL A 377 19.06 22.83 -2.89
C VAL A 377 18.47 22.67 -4.29
N LEU A 378 17.34 23.34 -4.55
CA LEU A 378 16.64 23.34 -5.83
C LEU A 378 17.00 24.62 -6.58
N ASP A 379 17.85 24.50 -7.59
CA ASP A 379 18.44 25.60 -8.36
C ASP A 379 17.91 25.65 -9.80
N VAL A 380 17.74 26.85 -10.34
CA VAL A 380 17.25 27.14 -11.70
C VAL A 380 18.09 28.26 -12.29
N ASP A 381 19.10 27.90 -13.07
CA ASP A 381 20.09 28.81 -13.66
C ASP A 381 19.85 29.03 -15.17
N GLY A 382 20.27 30.17 -15.70
CA GLY A 382 20.32 30.37 -17.15
C GLY A 382 20.61 31.79 -17.63
N LEU A 383 20.60 31.96 -18.96
CA LEU A 383 20.94 33.24 -19.60
C LEU A 383 19.94 34.34 -19.19
N ARG A 384 20.45 35.47 -18.69
CA ARG A 384 19.65 36.57 -18.10
C ARG A 384 18.55 37.13 -19.02
N LYS A 385 18.75 37.07 -20.34
CA LYS A 385 17.70 37.43 -21.33
C LYS A 385 16.40 36.59 -21.22
N ASN A 386 16.43 35.48 -20.48
CA ASN A 386 15.32 34.57 -20.21
C ASN A 386 14.79 34.68 -18.76
N GLU A 387 15.29 35.61 -17.93
CA GLU A 387 15.08 35.70 -16.46
C GLU A 387 13.62 35.43 -16.04
N ALA A 388 12.63 36.05 -16.69
CA ALA A 388 11.21 35.82 -16.41
C ALA A 388 10.75 34.34 -16.54
N ALA A 389 11.24 33.61 -17.54
CA ALA A 389 10.91 32.19 -17.74
C ALA A 389 11.66 31.26 -16.75
N LEU A 390 12.79 31.72 -16.20
CA LEU A 390 13.49 31.04 -15.10
C LEU A 390 12.73 31.25 -13.78
N VAL A 391 12.21 32.45 -13.53
CA VAL A 391 11.28 32.75 -12.42
C VAL A 391 10.03 31.87 -12.50
N GLU A 392 9.36 31.80 -13.66
CA GLU A 392 8.19 30.93 -13.87
C GLU A 392 8.51 29.44 -13.68
N THR A 393 9.70 28.99 -14.11
CA THR A 393 10.18 27.63 -13.88
C THR A 393 10.42 27.35 -12.38
N ALA A 394 11.11 28.25 -11.67
CA ALA A 394 11.36 28.12 -10.23
C ALA A 394 10.05 28.10 -9.43
N VAL A 395 9.09 28.97 -9.76
CA VAL A 395 7.73 28.98 -9.19
C VAL A 395 7.01 27.66 -9.44
N THR A 396 7.01 27.16 -10.68
CA THR A 396 6.38 25.88 -11.02
C THR A 396 6.96 24.72 -10.22
N LEU A 397 8.29 24.65 -10.09
CA LEU A 397 8.96 23.58 -9.36
C LEU A 397 8.65 23.63 -7.85
N ALA A 398 8.56 24.82 -7.26
CA ALA A 398 8.18 25.01 -5.87
C ALA A 398 6.71 24.63 -5.58
N ASP A 399 5.79 25.12 -6.42
CA ASP A 399 4.34 25.01 -6.23
C ASP A 399 3.78 23.64 -6.69
N SER A 400 4.61 22.84 -7.37
CA SER A 400 4.33 21.45 -7.72
C SER A 400 5.11 20.42 -6.91
N TRP A 401 6.01 20.86 -6.02
CA TRP A 401 6.76 19.94 -5.17
C TRP A 401 5.83 19.24 -4.19
N GLN A 402 5.90 17.92 -4.15
CA GLN A 402 5.27 17.09 -3.13
C GLN A 402 6.30 16.10 -2.60
N PHE A 403 6.41 16.00 -1.28
CA PHE A 403 7.08 14.85 -0.67
C PHE A 403 6.16 13.64 -0.85
N LEU A 404 6.73 12.55 -1.35
CA LEU A 404 6.06 11.25 -1.32
C LEU A 404 6.07 10.78 0.13
N GLN A 405 5.05 10.02 0.53
CA GLN A 405 5.10 9.40 1.83
C GLN A 405 6.25 8.39 1.91
N ALA A 406 6.64 8.07 3.15
CA ALA A 406 7.29 6.80 3.38
C ALA A 406 6.39 5.70 2.81
N GLN A 407 6.92 4.88 1.90
CA GLN A 407 6.45 3.51 1.87
C GLN A 407 6.64 2.96 3.28
N THR A 408 5.54 2.54 3.91
CA THR A 408 5.55 1.72 5.11
C THR A 408 6.53 0.57 4.88
N GLU A 409 7.33 0.20 5.89
CA GLU A 409 8.44 -0.75 5.63
C GLU A 409 7.87 -2.01 4.94
N PRO A 410 8.40 -2.41 3.76
CA PRO A 410 7.69 -3.32 2.86
C PRO A 410 7.25 -4.61 3.57
N GLY A 411 6.09 -5.16 3.22
CA GLY A 411 5.57 -6.39 3.83
C GLY A 411 6.42 -7.64 3.54
N PRO A 412 6.01 -8.82 4.05
CA PRO A 412 6.74 -10.08 3.93
C PRO A 412 7.24 -10.43 2.52
N ASP A 413 6.44 -10.17 1.48
CA ASP A 413 6.80 -10.32 0.04
C ASP A 413 8.15 -9.69 -0.36
N TRP A 414 8.61 -8.69 0.39
CA TRP A 414 9.80 -7.88 0.15
C TRP A 414 10.86 -8.00 1.26
N TRP A 415 10.55 -8.72 2.33
CA TRP A 415 11.48 -9.01 3.42
C TRP A 415 12.51 -10.08 2.99
N PRO A 416 13.78 -10.00 3.45
CA PRO A 416 14.69 -11.13 3.32
C PRO A 416 14.13 -12.37 4.02
N ALA A 417 14.15 -13.51 3.34
CA ALA A 417 13.74 -14.80 3.88
C ALA A 417 14.91 -15.56 4.54
N THR A 418 14.59 -16.41 5.53
CA THR A 418 15.50 -17.42 6.09
C THR A 418 14.79 -18.77 6.23
N GLU A 419 15.59 -19.83 6.10
CA GLU A 419 15.19 -21.21 6.36
C GLU A 419 15.38 -21.56 7.85
N PHE A 420 14.41 -22.26 8.43
CA PHE A 420 14.55 -22.88 9.75
C PHE A 420 13.89 -24.27 9.78
N ALA A 421 14.70 -25.33 9.76
CA ALA A 421 14.26 -26.71 9.98
C ALA A 421 13.10 -27.21 9.07
N GLY A 422 12.96 -26.63 7.88
CA GLY A 422 11.85 -26.91 6.96
C GLY A 422 10.66 -25.96 7.10
N TYR A 423 10.90 -24.73 7.53
CA TYR A 423 9.97 -23.60 7.46
C TYR A 423 10.68 -22.42 6.80
N THR A 424 9.99 -21.72 5.90
CA THR A 424 10.45 -20.44 5.31
C THR A 424 9.87 -19.29 6.13
N LEU A 425 10.69 -18.28 6.39
CA LEU A 425 10.35 -17.13 7.23
C LEU A 425 10.90 -15.84 6.65
N ALA A 426 10.02 -14.92 6.25
CA ALA A 426 10.42 -13.55 5.96
C ALA A 426 10.67 -12.75 7.27
N TYR A 427 11.59 -11.78 7.26
CA TYR A 427 11.84 -10.91 8.41
C TYR A 427 12.30 -9.50 8.00
N PRO A 428 12.00 -8.43 8.76
CA PRO A 428 12.31 -7.06 8.34
C PRO A 428 13.79 -6.83 8.00
N PRO A 429 14.13 -5.97 7.00
CA PRO A 429 15.52 -5.73 6.59
C PRO A 429 16.45 -5.18 7.68
N ASN A 430 15.89 -4.64 8.77
CA ASN A 430 16.62 -4.14 9.94
C ASN A 430 16.79 -5.20 11.07
N PHE A 431 16.28 -6.43 10.89
CA PHE A 431 16.55 -7.58 11.75
C PHE A 431 17.69 -8.44 11.17
N SER A 432 18.47 -9.09 12.06
CA SER A 432 19.45 -10.12 11.67
C SER A 432 18.97 -11.52 12.08
N ALA A 433 18.93 -12.45 11.14
CA ALA A 433 18.70 -13.88 11.41
C ALA A 433 19.99 -14.56 11.91
N ARG A 434 19.89 -15.29 13.04
CA ARG A 434 21.01 -16.02 13.64
C ARG A 434 20.55 -17.23 14.45
N GLN A 435 21.02 -18.42 14.07
CA GLN A 435 20.85 -19.62 14.90
C GLN A 435 21.71 -19.55 16.18
N THR A 436 21.08 -19.88 17.32
CA THR A 436 21.65 -19.81 18.67
C THR A 436 21.26 -21.09 19.44
N GLY A 437 22.00 -22.18 19.17
CA GLY A 437 21.61 -23.52 19.59
C GLY A 437 20.39 -24.00 18.80
N ASP A 438 19.38 -24.52 19.50
CA ASP A 438 18.13 -25.01 18.89
C ASP A 438 17.20 -23.86 18.43
N TRP A 439 17.49 -22.61 18.79
CA TRP A 439 16.69 -21.45 18.43
C TRP A 439 17.21 -20.79 17.13
N LEU A 440 16.32 -20.49 16.18
CA LEU A 440 16.53 -19.35 15.27
C LEU A 440 16.17 -18.07 16.02
N ARG A 441 17.05 -17.06 16.05
CA ARG A 441 16.73 -15.72 16.57
C ARG A 441 16.80 -14.69 15.45
N LEU A 442 15.73 -13.93 15.28
CA LEU A 442 15.62 -12.73 14.46
C LEU A 442 15.73 -11.53 15.41
N SER A 443 16.68 -10.62 15.22
CA SER A 443 16.85 -9.47 16.15
C SER A 443 17.27 -8.18 15.47
N SER A 444 16.56 -7.08 15.76
CA SER A 444 16.97 -5.70 15.42
C SER A 444 17.85 -5.05 16.51
N GLY A 445 17.99 -5.67 17.68
CA GLY A 445 18.85 -5.17 18.75
C GLY A 445 19.10 -6.19 19.87
N PRO A 446 19.82 -5.81 20.93
CA PRO A 446 20.08 -6.70 22.07
C PRO A 446 18.79 -7.07 22.83
N GLN A 447 17.88 -6.10 22.96
CA GLN A 447 16.62 -6.15 23.74
C GLN A 447 15.35 -6.29 22.88
N THR A 448 15.47 -6.43 21.55
CA THR A 448 14.33 -6.54 20.62
C THR A 448 14.55 -7.73 19.67
N PHE A 449 13.72 -8.76 19.78
CA PHE A 449 13.85 -9.99 18.99
C PHE A 449 12.56 -10.82 18.92
N LEU A 450 12.50 -11.68 17.90
CA LEU A 450 11.64 -12.87 17.83
C LEU A 450 12.55 -14.10 17.71
N ALA A 451 12.24 -15.19 18.41
CA ALA A 451 13.01 -16.44 18.34
C ALA A 451 12.08 -17.66 18.19
N LEU A 452 12.49 -18.63 17.38
CA LEU A 452 11.73 -19.83 17.03
C LEU A 452 12.47 -21.12 17.40
N ARG A 453 11.73 -22.12 17.88
CA ARG A 453 12.25 -23.46 18.22
C ARG A 453 11.19 -24.53 17.93
N LEU A 454 11.64 -25.73 17.58
CA LEU A 454 10.79 -26.92 17.45
C LEU A 454 10.94 -27.85 18.65
N TYR A 455 9.82 -28.41 19.11
CA TYR A 455 9.77 -29.49 20.09
C TYR A 455 9.18 -30.76 19.45
N PRO A 456 9.64 -31.97 19.81
CA PRO A 456 9.37 -33.19 19.04
C PRO A 456 8.01 -33.87 19.28
N ASP A 457 7.29 -33.51 20.36
CA ASP A 457 5.86 -33.75 20.64
C ASP A 457 5.50 -32.97 21.93
N GLY A 458 4.22 -32.85 22.26
CA GLY A 458 3.72 -32.34 23.54
C GLY A 458 2.40 -31.56 23.44
N ASP A 459 2.02 -30.93 24.54
CA ASP A 459 0.89 -29.98 24.57
C ASP A 459 1.39 -28.53 24.46
N PRO A 460 0.91 -27.71 23.50
CA PRO A 460 1.41 -26.35 23.30
C PRO A 460 1.27 -25.42 24.51
N ALA A 461 0.20 -25.53 25.32
CA ALA A 461 0.04 -24.70 26.51
C ALA A 461 1.08 -25.08 27.58
N ARG A 462 1.28 -26.38 27.82
CA ARG A 462 2.35 -26.87 28.69
C ARG A 462 3.75 -26.47 28.21
N THR A 463 4.00 -26.48 26.90
CA THR A 463 5.29 -26.04 26.35
C THR A 463 5.53 -24.55 26.61
N ILE A 464 4.48 -23.72 26.60
CA ILE A 464 4.54 -22.32 27.03
C ILE A 464 4.82 -22.21 28.54
N ASP A 465 4.20 -23.03 29.40
CA ASP A 465 4.52 -23.06 30.83
C ASP A 465 6.00 -23.41 31.07
N ASP A 466 6.53 -24.42 30.38
CA ASP A 466 7.95 -24.82 30.48
C ASP A 466 8.89 -23.70 29.97
N LEU A 467 8.50 -22.95 28.92
CA LEU A 467 9.23 -21.77 28.40
C LEU A 467 9.13 -20.54 29.33
N ALA A 468 7.98 -20.28 29.95
CA ALA A 468 7.82 -19.20 30.93
C ALA A 468 8.69 -19.45 32.17
N ASN A 469 8.78 -20.72 32.57
CA ASN A 469 9.72 -21.20 33.58
C ASN A 469 11.19 -21.17 33.12
N GLU A 470 11.51 -20.91 31.85
CA GLU A 470 12.87 -20.62 31.36
C GLU A 470 13.13 -19.10 31.34
N ALA A 471 12.26 -18.32 30.70
CA ALA A 471 12.36 -16.86 30.60
C ALA A 471 12.40 -16.16 31.97
N GLY A 472 11.63 -16.63 32.96
CA GLY A 472 11.61 -16.04 34.30
C GLY A 472 12.86 -16.28 35.16
N ARG A 473 13.84 -17.08 34.72
CA ARG A 473 14.98 -17.49 35.57
C ARG A 473 15.94 -16.34 35.84
N GLY A 474 15.85 -15.78 37.05
CA GLY A 474 16.72 -14.70 37.51
C GLY A 474 16.29 -13.30 37.03
N MET A 475 15.14 -13.19 36.36
CA MET A 475 14.59 -11.90 35.94
C MET A 475 13.90 -11.19 37.10
N ALA A 476 14.14 -9.88 37.24
CA ALA A 476 13.49 -9.09 38.26
C ALA A 476 12.03 -8.80 37.87
N LYS A 477 11.10 -8.89 38.84
CA LYS A 477 9.68 -8.56 38.67
C LYS A 477 8.95 -9.34 37.56
N PHE A 478 9.45 -10.51 37.16
CA PHE A 478 8.83 -11.33 36.10
C PHE A 478 7.36 -11.66 36.43
N GLN A 479 6.48 -11.37 35.47
CA GLN A 479 5.04 -11.66 35.51
C GLN A 479 4.64 -12.25 34.15
N VAL A 480 3.73 -13.22 34.16
CA VAL A 480 3.29 -13.97 32.97
C VAL A 480 1.80 -14.31 33.05
N THR A 481 1.07 -14.24 31.93
CA THR A 481 -0.36 -14.62 31.86
C THR A 481 -0.53 -16.13 31.61
N PRO A 482 -1.65 -16.75 32.03
CA PRO A 482 -1.94 -18.13 31.65
C PRO A 482 -2.04 -18.28 30.12
N PRO A 483 -1.59 -19.41 29.53
CA PRO A 483 -1.75 -19.66 28.09
C PRO A 483 -3.22 -19.60 27.65
N ALA A 484 -3.48 -18.89 26.55
CA ALA A 484 -4.80 -18.75 25.93
C ALA A 484 -4.72 -18.97 24.41
N PRO A 485 -5.76 -19.51 23.76
CA PRO A 485 -5.78 -19.71 22.31
C PRO A 485 -5.89 -18.38 21.55
N ILE A 486 -5.05 -18.23 20.52
CA ILE A 486 -5.13 -17.18 19.50
C ILE A 486 -5.00 -17.83 18.12
N SER A 487 -5.97 -17.59 17.23
CA SER A 487 -5.83 -17.94 15.81
C SER A 487 -4.91 -16.92 15.14
N LEU A 488 -4.01 -17.36 14.26
CA LEU A 488 -3.13 -16.51 13.46
C LEU A 488 -2.84 -17.27 12.17
N ASP A 489 -3.26 -16.68 11.04
CA ASP A 489 -3.45 -17.41 9.77
C ASP A 489 -4.33 -18.68 9.99
N ASP A 490 -4.15 -19.75 9.21
CA ASP A 490 -4.88 -21.04 9.31
C ASP A 490 -4.62 -21.79 10.65
N PHE A 491 -3.74 -21.27 11.51
CA PHE A 491 -3.24 -21.96 12.69
C PHE A 491 -3.79 -21.42 14.00
N THR A 492 -4.14 -22.34 14.91
CA THR A 492 -4.40 -21.99 16.32
C THR A 492 -3.13 -22.14 17.14
N TRP A 493 -2.59 -21.01 17.60
CA TRP A 493 -1.52 -20.95 18.59
C TRP A 493 -2.12 -20.88 19.99
N GLN A 494 -1.37 -21.36 20.98
CA GLN A 494 -1.49 -20.83 22.35
C GLN A 494 -0.58 -19.61 22.47
N ARG A 495 -0.96 -18.62 23.28
CA ARG A 495 -0.16 -17.42 23.60
C ARG A 495 -0.20 -17.15 25.11
N SER A 496 0.93 -16.68 25.63
CA SER A 496 1.08 -16.14 26.98
C SER A 496 1.94 -14.88 26.90
N ASP A 497 1.50 -13.81 27.55
CA ASP A 497 2.18 -12.52 27.58
C ASP A 497 2.96 -12.38 28.88
N PHE A 498 4.16 -11.80 28.83
CA PHE A 498 4.99 -11.62 30.00
C PHE A 498 5.67 -10.25 30.04
N SER A 499 6.13 -9.86 31.23
CA SER A 499 6.93 -8.65 31.44
C SER A 499 7.93 -8.83 32.56
N TYR A 500 9.05 -8.12 32.50
CA TYR A 500 10.09 -8.12 33.52
C TYR A 500 10.90 -6.82 33.52
N GLU A 501 11.75 -6.64 34.54
CA GLU A 501 12.73 -5.56 34.61
C GLU A 501 14.13 -6.09 34.29
N SER A 502 14.75 -5.53 33.26
CA SER A 502 16.08 -5.92 32.78
C SER A 502 17.19 -5.58 33.78
N GLY A 503 18.39 -6.14 33.58
CA GLY A 503 19.56 -5.84 34.42
C GLY A 503 20.03 -4.39 34.40
N ASP A 504 19.57 -3.57 33.44
CA ASP A 504 19.77 -2.11 33.38
C ASP A 504 18.54 -1.30 33.83
N GLY A 505 17.55 -1.95 34.46
CA GLY A 505 16.40 -1.31 35.09
C GLY A 505 15.28 -0.87 34.12
N ARG A 506 15.24 -1.42 32.90
CA ARG A 506 14.21 -1.10 31.90
C ARG A 506 13.07 -2.11 31.95
N PRO A 507 11.81 -1.67 31.72
CA PRO A 507 10.71 -2.60 31.54
C PRO A 507 10.79 -3.24 30.14
N ILE A 508 10.78 -4.57 30.11
CA ILE A 508 10.68 -5.40 28.92
C ILE A 508 9.30 -6.06 28.92
N THR A 509 8.70 -6.16 27.75
CA THR A 509 7.47 -6.94 27.51
C THR A 509 7.74 -7.95 26.40
N GLY A 510 7.11 -9.10 26.49
CA GLY A 510 7.29 -10.19 25.55
C GLY A 510 6.05 -11.09 25.47
N PHE A 511 6.07 -12.00 24.50
CA PHE A 511 5.12 -13.10 24.44
C PHE A 511 5.84 -14.43 24.22
N LEU A 512 5.19 -15.50 24.66
CA LEU A 512 5.49 -16.88 24.32
C LEU A 512 4.30 -17.44 23.55
N MET A 513 4.55 -18.07 22.39
CA MET A 513 3.51 -18.70 21.58
C MET A 513 3.91 -20.12 21.18
N ALA A 514 2.92 -20.99 20.97
CA ALA A 514 3.15 -22.37 20.53
C ALA A 514 1.98 -22.90 19.69
N ARG A 515 2.26 -23.41 18.47
CA ARG A 515 1.29 -24.18 17.65
C ARG A 515 1.76 -25.62 17.47
N ARG A 516 0.81 -26.56 17.35
CA ARG A 516 1.11 -27.93 16.90
C ARG A 516 1.13 -27.96 15.38
N ASP A 517 2.17 -28.55 14.80
CA ASP A 517 2.42 -28.58 13.35
C ASP A 517 2.82 -30.00 12.93
N GLY A 518 1.81 -30.83 12.67
CA GLY A 518 1.95 -32.28 12.52
C GLY A 518 2.29 -32.96 13.85
N GLU A 519 3.41 -33.69 13.89
CA GLU A 519 3.93 -34.35 15.10
C GLU A 519 4.75 -33.39 15.99
N GLN A 520 5.09 -32.19 15.51
CA GLN A 520 5.94 -31.23 16.22
C GLN A 520 5.14 -30.10 16.88
N ILE A 521 5.78 -29.36 17.77
CA ILE A 521 5.32 -28.04 18.23
C ILE A 521 6.31 -26.99 17.72
N LEU A 522 5.81 -26.00 16.98
CA LEU A 522 6.54 -24.78 16.67
C LEU A 522 6.27 -23.76 17.78
N THR A 523 7.33 -23.28 18.41
CA THR A 523 7.25 -22.30 19.51
C THR A 523 7.96 -21.01 19.15
N ALA A 524 7.42 -19.90 19.62
CA ALA A 524 7.94 -18.56 19.42
C ALA A 524 8.13 -17.82 20.76
N TRP A 525 9.18 -17.02 20.86
CA TRP A 525 9.49 -16.14 21.98
C TRP A 525 9.84 -14.76 21.42
N ALA A 526 9.02 -13.76 21.72
CA ALA A 526 9.24 -12.37 21.33
C ALA A 526 9.52 -11.48 22.55
N GLU A 527 10.40 -10.50 22.41
CA GLU A 527 10.62 -9.43 23.39
C GLU A 527 10.91 -8.08 22.72
N ALA A 528 10.47 -7.00 23.36
CA ALA A 528 10.91 -5.65 23.10
C ALA A 528 10.85 -4.80 24.39
N PRO A 529 11.53 -3.64 24.47
CA PRO A 529 11.25 -2.64 25.49
C PRO A 529 9.77 -2.29 25.51
N THR A 530 9.13 -2.21 26.68
CA THR A 530 7.66 -2.06 26.80
C THR A 530 7.09 -0.89 25.99
N VAL A 531 7.84 0.20 25.85
CA VAL A 531 7.46 1.39 25.06
C VAL A 531 7.48 1.19 23.53
N GLN A 532 8.05 0.09 23.04
CA GLN A 532 8.06 -0.33 21.64
C GLN A 532 7.18 -1.56 21.40
N PHE A 533 6.89 -2.35 22.45
CA PHE A 533 6.31 -3.68 22.30
C PHE A 533 4.96 -3.68 21.59
N ALA A 534 4.03 -2.78 21.90
CA ALA A 534 2.72 -2.74 21.25
C ALA A 534 2.77 -2.55 19.72
N GLN A 535 3.80 -1.86 19.19
CA GLN A 535 4.03 -1.72 17.75
C GLN A 535 4.74 -2.95 17.18
N MET A 536 5.74 -3.47 17.90
CA MET A 536 6.53 -4.64 17.47
C MET A 536 5.70 -5.92 17.47
N ASP A 537 4.78 -6.08 18.42
CA ASP A 537 3.90 -7.24 18.57
C ASP A 537 3.02 -7.43 17.32
N THR A 538 2.28 -6.40 16.93
CA THR A 538 1.36 -6.45 15.78
C THR A 538 2.07 -6.33 14.43
N ALA A 539 2.86 -5.27 14.22
CA ALA A 539 3.40 -4.95 12.90
C ALA A 539 4.64 -5.77 12.49
N VAL A 540 5.28 -6.49 13.43
CA VAL A 540 6.48 -7.28 13.15
C VAL A 540 6.33 -8.73 13.62
N PHE A 541 6.15 -8.96 14.92
CA PHE A 541 6.25 -10.30 15.49
C PHE A 541 5.09 -11.20 15.06
N LEU A 542 3.85 -10.74 15.15
CA LEU A 542 2.69 -11.50 14.65
C LEU A 542 2.70 -11.63 13.12
N THR A 543 3.17 -10.61 12.38
CA THR A 543 3.35 -10.68 10.93
C THR A 543 4.31 -11.83 10.53
N ILE A 544 5.51 -11.90 11.13
CA ILE A 544 6.47 -13.00 10.90
C ILE A 544 5.88 -14.37 11.32
N LEU A 545 4.99 -14.41 12.31
CA LEU A 545 4.36 -15.67 12.77
C LEU A 545 3.15 -16.11 11.94
N ALA A 546 2.53 -15.21 11.17
CA ALA A 546 1.52 -15.55 10.17
C ALA A 546 2.19 -16.11 8.90
N ASP A 547 3.24 -15.44 8.42
CA ASP A 547 4.00 -15.73 7.19
C ASP A 547 4.87 -17.02 7.22
N ILE A 548 4.60 -17.97 8.12
CA ILE A 548 5.42 -19.18 8.27
C ILE A 548 4.95 -20.30 7.32
N GLU A 549 5.50 -20.28 6.10
CA GLU A 549 5.39 -21.36 5.12
C GLU A 549 6.23 -22.60 5.49
N ARG A 550 5.93 -23.76 4.85
CA ARG A 550 6.49 -25.09 5.15
C ARG A 550 6.66 -25.97 3.90
#